data_AF-W9SWI5-F1
#
_entry.id   AF-W9SWI5-F1
#
_cell.length_a   1.000
_cell.length_b   1.000
_cell.length_c   1.000
_cell.angle_alpha   90.00
_cell.angle_beta   90.00
_cell.angle_gamma   90.00
#
_symmetry.space_group_name_H-M   'P 1'
#
loop_
_entity.id
_entity.type
_entity.pdbx_description
1 polymer ?
#
loop_
_entity_poly.entity_id
_entity_poly.type
_entity_poly.pdbx_seq_one_letter_code
_entity_poly.pdbx_strand_id
1 'polypeptide(L)'
;MTTRKLRLGPLPKTESTKVTFSCPASLKADLDRYAALHAQTYGETVDATTLIPHMLEAFMAGDREFRRGTKVRKNATQIRPLTERQDSQQQG
;
A
#
# COMPACT_ATOMS: atom_id res chain seq x y z
N MET A 1 8.50 27.48 -33.11
CA MET A 1 7.38 27.46 -32.13
C MET A 1 7.82 26.63 -30.93
N THR A 2 8.30 27.28 -29.86
CA THR A 2 8.80 26.61 -28.66
C THR A 2 7.62 26.07 -27.85
N THR A 3 7.45 24.75 -27.82
CA THR A 3 6.41 24.08 -27.04
C THR A 3 6.69 24.31 -25.54
N ARG A 4 5.89 25.17 -24.90
CA ARG A 4 5.94 25.38 -23.45
C ARG A 4 5.52 24.07 -22.77
N LYS A 5 6.50 23.28 -22.32
CA LYS A 5 6.26 22.14 -21.43
C LYS A 5 5.58 22.66 -20.16
N LEU A 6 4.37 22.19 -19.91
CA LEU A 6 3.68 22.41 -18.64
C LEU A 6 4.58 21.89 -17.52
N ARG A 7 4.72 22.68 -16.44
CA ARG A 7 5.57 22.33 -15.28
C ARG A 7 5.01 21.14 -14.49
N LEU A 8 3.75 20.80 -14.74
CA LEU A 8 3.11 19.59 -14.26
C LEU A 8 3.34 18.49 -15.30
N GLY A 9 4.11 17.48 -14.92
CA GLY A 9 4.19 16.24 -15.68
C GLY A 9 2.84 15.51 -15.72
N PRO A 10 2.72 14.39 -16.44
CA PRO A 10 1.50 13.59 -16.43
C PRO A 10 1.13 13.23 -14.98
N LEU A 11 -0.14 13.46 -14.63
CA LEU A 11 -0.64 13.16 -13.29
C LEU A 11 -0.51 11.66 -13.01
N PRO A 12 -0.18 11.26 -11.77
CA PRO A 12 -0.16 9.86 -11.39
C PRO A 12 -1.54 9.25 -11.63
N LYS A 13 -1.57 8.04 -12.19
CA LYS A 13 -2.82 7.30 -12.36
C LYS A 13 -3.28 6.80 -11.00
N THR A 14 -4.44 7.26 -10.56
CA THR A 14 -5.14 6.65 -9.43
C THR A 14 -5.80 5.37 -9.95
N GLU A 15 -5.24 4.21 -9.60
CA GLU A 15 -5.84 2.92 -9.94
C GLU A 15 -6.68 2.42 -8.76
N SER A 16 -7.99 2.27 -8.99
CA SER A 16 -8.92 1.64 -8.05
C SER A 16 -9.27 0.24 -8.56
N THR A 17 -8.97 -0.79 -7.78
CA THR A 17 -9.33 -2.17 -8.11
C THR A 17 -10.60 -2.59 -7.38
N LYS A 18 -11.63 -3.02 -8.12
CA LYS A 18 -12.83 -3.61 -7.53
C LYS A 18 -12.62 -5.12 -7.35
N VAL A 19 -12.85 -5.61 -6.14
CA VAL A 19 -12.79 -7.04 -5.80
C VAL A 19 -14.19 -7.50 -5.41
N THR A 20 -14.62 -8.65 -5.93
CA THR A 20 -15.90 -9.29 -5.58
C THR A 20 -15.61 -10.61 -4.88
N PHE A 21 -16.29 -10.89 -3.77
CA PHE A 21 -16.21 -12.16 -3.05
C PHE A 21 -17.60 -12.64 -2.64
N SER A 22 -17.75 -13.95 -2.48
CA SER A 22 -18.95 -14.54 -1.90
C SER A 22 -18.92 -14.35 -0.39
N CYS A 23 -19.80 -13.51 0.14
CA CYS A 23 -19.93 -13.29 1.57
C CYS A 23 -20.98 -14.26 2.15
N PRO A 24 -20.61 -15.18 3.08
CA PRO A 24 -21.59 -15.99 3.79
C PRO A 24 -22.61 -15.11 4.52
N ALA A 25 -23.87 -15.55 4.58
CA ALA A 25 -24.95 -14.77 5.18
C ALA A 25 -24.69 -14.44 6.68
N SER A 26 -24.09 -15.37 7.42
CA SER A 26 -23.68 -15.15 8.82
C SER A 26 -22.66 -14.01 8.93
N LEU A 27 -21.65 -14.00 8.07
CA LEU A 27 -20.63 -12.96 8.06
C LEU A 27 -21.24 -11.59 7.71
N LYS A 28 -22.16 -11.54 6.74
CA LYS A 28 -22.87 -10.29 6.41
C LYS A 28 -23.65 -9.75 7.61
N ALA A 29 -24.37 -10.62 8.33
CA ALA A 29 -25.13 -10.22 9.51
C ALA A 29 -24.23 -9.68 10.63
N ASP A 30 -23.06 -10.30 10.85
CA ASP A 30 -22.09 -9.82 11.84
C ASP A 30 -21.46 -8.48 11.43
N LEU A 31 -21.16 -8.29 10.14
CA LEU A 31 -20.67 -7.01 9.61
C LEU A 31 -21.71 -5.89 9.76
N ASP A 32 -22.98 -6.18 9.52
CA ASP A 32 -24.07 -5.21 9.71
C ASP A 32 -24.24 -4.83 11.18
N ARG A 33 -24.15 -5.81 12.08
CA ARG A 33 -24.17 -5.54 13.52
C ARG A 33 -22.99 -4.68 13.94
N TYR A 34 -21.80 -4.96 13.41
CA TYR A 34 -20.62 -4.16 13.70
C TYR A 34 -20.77 -2.72 13.22
N ALA A 35 -21.29 -2.51 12.00
CA ALA A 35 -21.57 -1.19 11.45
C ALA A 35 -22.57 -0.40 12.32
N ALA A 36 -23.63 -1.06 12.80
CA ALA A 36 -24.60 -0.47 13.72
C ALA A 36 -23.95 -0.08 15.07
N LEU A 37 -23.06 -0.90 15.61
CA LEU A 37 -22.32 -0.58 16.85
C LEU A 37 -21.34 0.59 16.65
N HIS A 38 -20.67 0.63 15.51
CA HIS A 38 -19.80 1.75 15.13
C HIS A 38 -20.59 3.06 15.09
N ALA A 39 -21.77 3.05 14.45
CA ALA A 39 -22.64 4.21 14.38
C ALA A 39 -23.13 4.69 15.75
N GLN A 40 -23.46 3.76 16.66
CA GLN A 40 -23.81 4.09 18.04
C GLN A 40 -22.63 4.71 18.80
N THR A 41 -21.41 4.27 18.52
CA THR A 41 -20.21 4.71 19.24
C THR A 41 -19.74 6.09 18.76
N TYR A 42 -19.77 6.34 17.46
CA TYR A 42 -19.18 7.53 16.85
C TYR A 42 -20.21 8.53 16.30
N GLY A 43 -21.50 8.20 16.36
CA GLY A 43 -22.59 9.07 15.91
C GLY A 43 -22.77 9.15 14.38
N GLU A 44 -21.99 8.38 13.62
CA GLU A 44 -22.04 8.38 12.16
C GLU A 44 -22.45 7.00 11.63
N THR A 45 -23.56 6.98 10.88
CA THR A 45 -24.02 5.77 10.19
C THR A 45 -23.06 5.41 9.06
N VAL A 46 -22.41 4.27 9.18
CA VAL A 46 -21.51 3.72 8.16
C VAL A 46 -22.04 2.37 7.70
N ASP A 47 -21.83 2.02 6.43
CA ASP A 47 -22.14 0.67 5.92
C ASP A 47 -20.95 -0.27 6.10
N ALA A 48 -21.24 -1.56 6.20
CA ALA A 48 -20.24 -2.62 6.21
C ALA A 48 -19.28 -2.49 5.01
N THR A 49 -19.77 -2.14 3.81
CA THR A 49 -18.93 -2.01 2.62
C THR A 49 -17.88 -0.90 2.72
N THR A 50 -18.14 0.13 3.51
CA THR A 50 -17.18 1.20 3.81
C THR A 50 -16.16 0.75 4.85
N LEU A 51 -16.58 -0.06 5.83
CA LEU A 51 -15.69 -0.55 6.89
C LEU A 51 -14.76 -1.68 6.44
N ILE A 52 -15.22 -2.56 5.54
CA ILE A 52 -14.46 -3.74 5.10
C ILE A 52 -13.04 -3.40 4.61
N PRO A 53 -12.81 -2.40 3.73
CA PRO A 53 -11.45 -2.04 3.33
C PRO A 53 -10.54 -1.68 4.50
N HIS A 54 -11.03 -0.89 5.46
CA HIS A 54 -10.26 -0.49 6.64
C HIS A 54 -9.99 -1.66 7.59
N MET A 55 -10.97 -2.55 7.77
CA MET A 55 -10.80 -3.76 8.56
C MET A 55 -9.73 -4.68 7.96
N LEU A 56 -9.75 -4.87 6.64
CA LEU A 56 -8.75 -5.68 5.94
C LEU A 56 -7.36 -5.06 6.00
N GLU A 57 -7.26 -3.74 5.85
CA GLU A 57 -5.98 -3.02 6.02
C GLU A 57 -5.42 -3.19 7.43
N ALA A 58 -6.24 -2.98 8.45
CA ALA A 58 -5.85 -3.17 9.85
C ALA A 58 -5.44 -4.63 10.14
N PHE A 59 -6.17 -5.60 9.59
CA PHE A 59 -5.84 -7.02 9.70
C PHE A 59 -4.46 -7.33 9.09
N MET A 60 -4.21 -6.90 7.85
CA MET A 60 -2.94 -7.12 7.15
C MET A 60 -1.77 -6.40 7.83
N ALA A 61 -2.02 -5.20 8.38
CA ALA A 61 -1.04 -4.46 9.16
C ALA A 61 -0.75 -5.12 10.52
N GLY A 62 -1.72 -5.82 11.12
CA GLY A 62 -1.60 -6.53 12.38
C GLY A 62 -0.80 -7.83 12.29
N ASP A 63 -0.99 -8.59 11.20
CA ASP A 63 -0.36 -9.91 10.98
C ASP A 63 1.19 -9.80 10.92
N ARG A 64 1.87 -10.34 11.94
CA ARG A 64 3.34 -10.21 12.09
C ARG A 64 4.06 -11.17 11.15
N GLU A 65 3.53 -12.38 11.01
CA GLU A 65 4.00 -13.46 10.17
C GLU A 65 3.94 -13.04 8.70
N PHE A 66 2.82 -12.44 8.28
CA PHE A 66 2.68 -11.83 6.96
C PHE A 66 3.72 -10.73 6.73
N ARG A 67 3.91 -9.81 7.69
CA ARG A 67 4.90 -8.72 7.59
C ARG A 67 6.35 -9.19 7.60
N ARG A 68 6.66 -10.36 8.16
CA ARG A 68 8.02 -10.92 8.17
C ARG A 68 8.46 -11.32 6.76
N GLY A 69 7.54 -11.85 5.94
CA GLY A 69 7.82 -12.27 4.57
C GLY A 69 8.05 -11.11 3.58
N THR A 70 7.55 -9.91 3.86
CA THR A 70 7.66 -8.75 2.94
C THR A 70 8.97 -7.97 3.09
N LYS A 71 9.70 -8.12 4.21
CA LYS A 71 10.97 -7.42 4.46
C LYS A 71 12.18 -7.99 3.70
N VAL A 72 12.06 -9.19 3.11
CA VAL A 72 13.21 -9.88 2.47
C VAL A 72 13.58 -9.29 1.10
N ARG A 73 12.79 -8.38 0.52
CA ARG A 73 13.03 -7.84 -0.84
C ARG A 73 13.57 -6.41 -0.94
N LYS A 74 14.11 -5.81 0.14
CA LYS A 74 14.67 -4.44 0.07
C LYS A 74 16.20 -4.33 0.12
N ASN A 75 16.93 -5.41 0.39
CA ASN A 75 18.39 -5.34 0.58
C ASN A 75 19.23 -5.81 -0.62
N ALA A 76 18.62 -6.16 -1.76
CA ALA A 76 19.35 -6.71 -2.92
C ALA A 76 19.81 -5.66 -3.95
N THR A 77 19.62 -4.35 -3.72
CA THR A 77 19.91 -3.31 -4.75
C THR A 77 20.95 -2.27 -4.33
N GLN A 78 21.75 -2.52 -3.30
CA GLN A 78 22.88 -1.63 -2.96
C GLN A 78 24.20 -2.39 -2.85
N ILE A 79 24.57 -3.12 -3.91
CA ILE A 79 26.00 -3.34 -4.17
C ILE A 79 26.47 -2.12 -4.97
N ARG A 80 27.13 -1.19 -4.27
CA ARG A 80 27.81 -0.05 -4.88
C ARG A 80 28.89 -0.56 -5.85
N PRO A 81 29.04 0.00 -7.07
CA PRO A 81 30.18 -0.32 -7.91
C PRO A 81 31.46 0.14 -7.20
N LEU A 82 32.43 -0.77 -7.05
CA LEU A 82 33.77 -0.45 -6.57
C LEU A 82 34.41 0.48 -7.60
N THR A 83 34.73 1.69 -7.15
CA THR A 83 35.26 2.82 -7.90
C THR A 83 36.35 2.43 -8.90
N GLU A 84 36.18 2.90 -10.13
CA GLU A 84 37.23 3.04 -11.14
C GLU A 84 38.55 3.51 -10.51
N ARG A 85 39.56 2.63 -10.52
CA ARG A 85 40.95 3.03 -10.40
C ARG A 85 41.43 3.40 -11.80
N GLN A 86 41.25 4.66 -12.18
CA GLN A 86 42.10 5.24 -13.22
C GLN A 86 43.35 5.81 -12.54
N ASP A 87 44.46 5.23 -12.95
CA ASP A 87 45.76 5.84 -13.22
C ASP A 87 46.10 7.14 -12.49
N SER A 88 47.20 7.13 -11.74
CA SER A 88 48.45 7.77 -12.19
C SER A 88 49.49 7.81 -11.08
N GLN A 89 50.75 7.75 -11.53
CA GLN A 89 52.01 8.11 -10.86
C GLN A 89 52.77 6.95 -10.20
N GLN A 90 53.77 6.30 -10.84
CA GLN A 90 55.04 6.78 -11.41
C GLN A 90 56.20 6.67 -10.41
N GLN A 91 57.31 6.12 -10.93
CA GLN A 91 58.69 6.10 -10.42
C GLN A 91 59.08 5.06 -9.35
N GLY A 92 60.13 4.31 -9.70
CA GLY A 92 60.81 3.28 -8.92
C GLY A 92 61.39 2.22 -9.83
#